data_AF-A0A562R786-F1
#
_entry.id   AF-A0A562R786-F1
#
_cell.length_a   1.000
_cell.length_b   1.000
_cell.length_c   1.000
_cell.angle_alpha   90.00
_cell.angle_beta   90.00
_cell.angle_gamma   90.00
#
_symmetry.space_group_name_H-M   'P 1'
#
loop_
_entity.id
_entity.type
_entity.pdbx_description
1 polymer ?
#
loop_
_entity_poly.entity_id
_entity_poly.type
_entity_poly.pdbx_seq_one_letter_code
_entity_poly.pdbx_strand_id
1 'polypeptide(L)'
;MLLVVLPFLPELVILLTSLFAGLSGCRPASDAGCPIGTSAAEIIRRSLDAGFVVGSRFGDGLAVLWLAACCWLITLGWARLWSRLLLAFAVSLVCAFVPYFGPMLSISHLVNPKCSPNEGGVGDCIVYGGDVGGAAHQVVGLGWRILEGAPIAIGIFVVYAVVAVVTDLRARRQALRSLG
;
A
#
# COMPACT_ATOMS: atom_id res chain seq x y z
N MET A 1 3.80 -14.03 4.02
CA MET A 1 2.53 -13.62 3.38
C MET A 1 1.78 -12.59 4.21
N LEU A 2 1.51 -12.84 5.50
CA LEU A 2 0.77 -11.90 6.36
C LEU A 2 1.40 -10.50 6.47
N LEU A 3 2.75 -10.42 6.50
CA LEU A 3 3.47 -9.15 6.38
C LEU A 3 2.98 -8.40 5.14
N VAL A 4 3.21 -8.91 3.93
CA VAL A 4 2.83 -8.25 2.66
C VAL A 4 1.38 -7.74 2.62
N VAL A 5 0.43 -8.40 3.29
CA VAL A 5 -1.00 -8.02 3.29
C VAL A 5 -1.35 -6.92 4.29
N LEU A 6 -0.60 -6.77 5.39
CA LEU A 6 -0.86 -5.76 6.43
C LEU A 6 -1.02 -4.32 5.91
N PRO A 7 -0.19 -3.83 4.96
CA PRO A 7 -0.35 -2.48 4.43
C PRO A 7 -1.58 -2.33 3.52
N PHE A 8 -2.18 -3.43 3.05
CA PHE A 8 -3.39 -3.44 2.21
C PHE A 8 -4.69 -3.56 3.03
N LEU A 9 -4.57 -3.66 4.35
CA LEU A 9 -5.69 -3.88 5.25
C LEU A 9 -6.70 -2.72 5.19
N PRO A 10 -6.29 -1.44 5.15
CA PRO A 10 -7.20 -0.31 4.96
C PRO A 10 -8.04 -0.42 3.67
N GLU A 11 -7.40 -0.72 2.54
CA GLU A 11 -8.05 -0.84 1.23
C GLU A 11 -9.02 -2.02 1.18
N LEU A 12 -8.64 -3.15 1.77
CA LEU A 12 -9.52 -4.31 1.90
C LEU A 12 -10.78 -3.98 2.70
N VAL A 13 -10.65 -3.22 3.79
CA VAL A 13 -11.81 -2.80 4.60
C VAL A 13 -12.72 -1.86 3.79
N ILE A 14 -12.16 -0.92 3.02
CA ILE A 14 -12.95 -0.01 2.18
C ILE A 14 -13.71 -0.79 1.08
N LEU A 15 -13.04 -1.73 0.43
CA LEU A 15 -13.66 -2.57 -0.60
C LEU A 15 -14.77 -3.46 -0.03
N LEU A 16 -14.52 -4.13 1.10
CA LEU A 16 -15.51 -4.98 1.76
C LEU A 16 -16.71 -4.18 2.25
N THR A 17 -16.49 -3.04 2.91
CA THR A 17 -17.60 -2.18 3.37
C THR A 17 -18.42 -1.65 2.21
N SER A 18 -17.78 -1.22 1.12
CA SER A 18 -18.48 -0.80 -0.09
C SER A 18 -19.26 -1.94 -0.75
N LEU A 19 -18.73 -3.15 -0.77
CA LEU A 19 -19.41 -4.33 -1.29
C LEU A 19 -20.66 -4.67 -0.47
N PHE A 20 -20.52 -4.73 0.85
CA PHE A 20 -21.65 -4.99 1.75
C PHE A 20 -22.71 -3.89 1.64
N ALA A 21 -22.31 -2.62 1.50
CA ALA A 21 -23.23 -1.49 1.29
C ALA A 21 -24.02 -1.63 -0.01
N GLY A 22 -23.36 -2.03 -1.10
CA GLY A 22 -24.02 -2.32 -2.36
C GLY A 22 -25.03 -3.47 -2.23
N LEU A 23 -24.66 -4.55 -1.52
CA LEU A 23 -25.53 -5.70 -1.28
C LEU A 23 -26.74 -5.35 -0.39
N SER A 24 -26.61 -4.40 0.53
CA SER A 24 -27.71 -3.90 1.35
C SER A 24 -28.57 -2.83 0.64
N GLY A 25 -28.31 -2.55 -0.64
CA GLY A 25 -29.07 -1.58 -1.44
C GLY A 25 -28.68 -0.11 -1.21
N CYS A 26 -27.59 0.15 -0.50
CA CYS A 26 -27.10 1.51 -0.29
C CYS A 26 -26.36 2.01 -1.54
N ARG A 27 -26.46 3.33 -1.79
CA ARG A 27 -25.75 3.99 -2.88
C ARG A 27 -24.66 4.92 -2.32
N PRO A 28 -23.43 4.89 -2.86
CA PRO A 28 -22.33 5.74 -2.38
C PRO A 28 -22.68 7.23 -2.43
N ALA A 29 -23.37 7.66 -3.49
CA ALA A 29 -23.75 9.05 -3.73
C ALA A 29 -25.07 9.47 -3.02
N SER A 30 -25.59 8.65 -2.11
CA SER A 30 -26.79 9.00 -1.35
C SER A 30 -26.43 9.81 -0.11
N ASP A 31 -27.21 10.87 0.13
CA ASP A 31 -27.17 11.63 1.38
C ASP A 31 -27.83 10.86 2.54
N ALA A 32 -28.52 9.75 2.24
CA ALA A 32 -29.09 8.87 3.26
C ALA A 32 -28.00 7.96 3.85
N GLY A 33 -27.95 7.90 5.18
CA GLY A 33 -27.02 7.05 5.93
C GLY A 33 -27.19 5.57 5.58
N CYS A 34 -26.08 4.86 5.35
CA CYS A 34 -26.09 3.39 5.23
C CYS A 34 -25.71 2.73 6.56
N PRO A 35 -26.65 2.04 7.25
CA PRO A 35 -26.38 1.40 8.52
C PRO A 35 -25.71 0.03 8.31
N ILE A 36 -24.41 0.04 8.06
CA ILE A 36 -23.56 -1.15 8.18
C ILE A 36 -22.70 -1.01 9.43
N GLY A 37 -22.92 -1.87 10.42
CA GLY A 37 -22.30 -1.73 11.73
C GLY A 37 -22.71 -0.42 12.40
N THR A 38 -21.74 0.45 12.70
CA THR A 38 -21.98 1.79 13.27
C THR A 38 -22.36 2.82 12.22
N SER A 39 -21.69 2.82 11.06
CA SER A 39 -22.08 3.46 9.80
C SER A 39 -21.02 3.14 8.74
N ALA A 40 -21.43 2.92 7.48
CA ALA A 40 -20.47 2.64 6.40
C ALA A 40 -19.48 3.80 6.22
N ALA A 41 -19.99 5.05 6.33
CA ALA A 41 -19.19 6.26 6.20
C ALA A 41 -18.09 6.37 7.28
N GLU A 42 -18.41 6.08 8.54
CA GLU A 42 -17.43 6.15 9.64
C GLU A 42 -16.35 5.06 9.50
N ILE A 43 -16.73 3.86 9.05
CA ILE A 43 -15.75 2.79 8.81
C ILE A 43 -14.80 3.21 7.69
N ILE A 44 -15.31 3.71 6.57
CA ILE A 44 -14.50 4.18 5.45
C ILE A 44 -13.58 5.33 5.89
N ARG A 45 -14.10 6.31 6.64
CA ARG A 45 -13.31 7.42 7.19
C ARG A 45 -12.12 6.92 8.03
N ARG A 46 -12.38 6.03 8.99
CA ARG A 46 -11.32 5.45 9.84
C ARG A 46 -10.32 4.63 9.05
N SER A 47 -10.78 3.88 8.05
CA SER A 47 -9.90 3.15 7.15
C SER A 47 -9.01 4.09 6.35
N LEU A 48 -9.52 5.22 5.88
CA LEU A 48 -8.72 6.23 5.18
C LEU A 48 -7.68 6.87 6.10
N ASP A 49 -8.06 7.24 7.31
CA ASP A 49 -7.13 7.78 8.30
C ASP A 49 -6.02 6.76 8.64
N ALA A 50 -6.39 5.48 8.81
CA ALA A 50 -5.43 4.41 9.02
C ALA A 50 -4.52 4.22 7.80
N GLY A 51 -5.07 4.26 6.58
CA GLY A 51 -4.30 4.22 5.33
C GLY A 51 -3.33 5.39 5.22
N PHE A 52 -3.73 6.60 5.62
CA PHE A 52 -2.86 7.77 5.67
C PHE A 52 -1.74 7.62 6.70
N VAL A 53 -2.04 7.13 7.90
CA VAL A 53 -1.03 6.86 8.92
C VAL A 53 -0.04 5.80 8.43
N VAL A 54 -0.51 4.71 7.83
CA VAL A 54 0.38 3.68 7.28
C VAL A 54 1.24 4.27 6.15
N GLY A 55 0.64 4.91 5.14
CA GLY A 55 1.35 5.49 4.01
C GLY A 55 2.39 6.55 4.41
N SER A 56 2.03 7.45 5.35
CA SER A 56 2.94 8.47 5.86
C SER A 56 4.14 7.87 6.60
N ARG A 57 3.91 6.86 7.45
CA ARG A 57 4.98 6.16 8.18
C ARG A 57 5.86 5.31 7.28
N PHE A 58 5.32 4.80 6.16
CA PHE A 58 6.11 4.15 5.13
C PHE A 58 7.18 5.10 4.56
N GLY A 59 6.82 6.37 4.32
CA GLY A 59 7.77 7.43 3.95
C GLY A 59 8.83 7.73 5.02
N ASP A 60 8.46 7.65 6.30
CA ASP A 60 9.37 7.98 7.42
C ASP A 60 10.39 6.86 7.78
N GLY A 61 10.48 5.81 6.96
CA GLY A 61 11.47 4.74 7.12
C GLY A 61 10.91 3.39 7.55
N LEU A 62 9.61 3.27 7.82
CA LEU A 62 8.97 1.95 8.03
C LEU A 62 9.14 1.06 6.79
N ALA A 63 9.14 1.66 5.59
CA ALA A 63 9.41 0.96 4.33
C ALA A 63 10.77 0.24 4.35
N VAL A 64 11.78 0.79 5.04
CA VAL A 64 13.13 0.21 5.10
C VAL A 64 13.13 -1.08 5.89
N LEU A 65 12.61 -1.05 7.12
CA LEU A 65 12.52 -2.22 7.99
C LEU A 65 11.68 -3.32 7.33
N TRP A 66 10.59 -2.90 6.68
CA TRP A 66 9.68 -3.77 5.99
C TRP A 66 10.29 -4.47 4.78
N LEU A 67 10.95 -3.72 3.89
CA LEU A 67 11.64 -4.26 2.72
C LEU A 67 12.81 -5.14 3.14
N ALA A 68 13.55 -4.76 4.19
CA ALA A 68 14.62 -5.59 4.75
C ALA A 68 14.07 -6.95 5.24
N ALA A 69 12.96 -6.95 5.98
CA ALA A 69 12.32 -8.18 6.43
C ALA A 69 11.82 -9.04 5.26
N CYS A 70 11.22 -8.43 4.24
CA CYS A 70 10.79 -9.14 3.03
C CYS A 70 11.99 -9.76 2.29
N CYS A 71 13.03 -8.98 2.04
CA CYS A 71 14.27 -9.45 1.41
C CYS A 71 14.91 -10.60 2.18
N TRP A 72 14.95 -10.51 3.52
CA TRP A 72 15.43 -11.58 4.38
C TRP A 72 14.63 -12.88 4.20
N LEU A 73 13.30 -12.82 4.23
CA LEU A 73 12.45 -13.98 4.01
C LEU A 73 12.63 -14.60 2.61
N ILE A 74 12.82 -13.77 1.59
CA ILE A 74 13.10 -14.23 0.22
C ILE A 74 14.42 -15.00 0.16
N THR A 75 15.44 -14.56 0.89
CA THR A 75 16.72 -15.28 0.96
C THR A 75 16.61 -16.65 1.59
N LEU A 76 15.72 -16.81 2.59
CA LEU A 76 15.51 -18.08 3.27
C LEU A 76 14.65 -19.06 2.46
N GLY A 77 13.67 -18.56 1.72
CA GLY A 77 12.68 -19.40 1.04
C GLY A 77 13.08 -19.87 -0.37
N TRP A 78 14.00 -19.18 -1.06
CA TRP A 78 14.29 -19.45 -2.48
C TRP A 78 15.77 -19.71 -2.74
N ALA A 79 16.07 -20.85 -3.38
CA ALA A 79 17.44 -21.24 -3.73
C ALA A 79 17.94 -20.58 -5.04
N ARG A 80 17.06 -20.33 -6.02
CA ARG A 80 17.46 -19.76 -7.32
C ARG A 80 17.60 -18.24 -7.25
N LEU A 81 18.76 -17.73 -7.67
CA LEU A 81 19.07 -16.28 -7.71
C LEU A 81 18.03 -15.49 -8.51
N TRP A 82 17.67 -15.95 -9.71
CA TRP A 82 16.70 -15.28 -10.57
C TRP A 82 15.32 -15.13 -9.93
N SER A 83 14.80 -16.18 -9.27
CA SER A 83 13.52 -16.07 -8.56
C SER A 83 13.60 -15.10 -7.38
N ARG A 84 14.73 -15.06 -6.66
CA ARG A 84 14.92 -14.12 -5.54
C ARG A 84 14.92 -12.68 -6.01
N LEU A 85 15.60 -12.38 -7.11
CA LEU A 85 15.66 -11.03 -7.67
C LEU A 85 14.30 -10.58 -8.21
N LEU A 86 13.59 -11.46 -8.94
CA LEU A 86 12.25 -11.15 -9.43
C LEU A 86 11.26 -10.91 -8.28
N LEU A 87 11.30 -11.75 -7.23
CA LEU A 87 10.39 -11.57 -6.10
C LEU A 87 10.71 -10.29 -5.31
N ALA A 88 12.00 -10.00 -5.09
CA ALA A 88 12.42 -8.77 -4.42
C ALA A 88 12.03 -7.53 -5.24
N PHE A 89 12.18 -7.58 -6.56
CA PHE A 89 11.76 -6.50 -7.45
C PHE A 89 10.25 -6.26 -7.36
N ALA A 90 9.45 -7.33 -7.45
CA ALA A 90 8.00 -7.25 -7.33
C ALA A 90 7.56 -6.66 -5.97
N VAL A 91 8.17 -7.11 -4.86
CA VAL A 91 7.85 -6.60 -3.53
C VAL A 91 8.26 -5.13 -3.38
N SER A 92 9.43 -4.74 -3.89
CA SER A 92 9.87 -3.34 -3.89
C SER A 92 8.92 -2.44 -4.68
N LEU A 93 8.46 -2.89 -5.85
CA LEU A 93 7.52 -2.14 -6.68
C LEU A 93 6.17 -1.98 -5.96
N VAL A 94 5.67 -3.05 -5.36
CA VAL A 94 4.45 -3.01 -4.53
C VAL A 94 4.60 -2.02 -3.37
N CYS A 95 5.71 -2.04 -2.64
CA CYS A 95 5.93 -1.11 -1.53
C CYS A 95 6.16 0.34 -1.99
N ALA A 96 6.64 0.55 -3.22
CA ALA A 96 6.82 1.89 -3.79
C ALA A 96 5.50 2.54 -4.24
N PHE A 97 4.50 1.73 -4.62
CA PHE A 97 3.24 2.24 -5.16
C PHE A 97 2.06 2.13 -4.19
N VAL A 98 1.87 0.96 -3.57
CA VAL A 98 0.64 0.66 -2.83
C VAL A 98 0.41 1.58 -1.63
N PRO A 99 1.39 1.83 -0.73
CA PRO A 99 1.14 2.68 0.44
C PRO A 99 0.76 4.13 0.09
N TYR A 100 1.08 4.59 -1.13
CA TYR A 100 0.83 5.95 -1.59
C TYR A 100 -0.44 6.06 -2.44
N PHE A 101 -0.70 5.07 -3.30
CA PHE A 101 -1.81 5.09 -4.25
C PHE A 101 -2.97 4.17 -3.86
N GLY A 102 -2.73 3.17 -3.03
CA GLY A 102 -3.73 2.18 -2.63
C GLY A 102 -4.97 2.82 -2.01
N PRO A 103 -4.82 3.67 -0.97
CA PRO A 103 -5.97 4.30 -0.34
C PRO A 103 -6.72 5.24 -1.31
N MET A 104 -6.00 5.96 -2.19
CA MET A 104 -6.60 6.82 -3.22
C MET A 104 -7.41 6.01 -4.25
N LEU A 105 -6.87 4.89 -4.73
CA LEU A 105 -7.56 4.01 -5.67
C LEU A 105 -8.79 3.36 -5.03
N SER A 106 -8.69 3.00 -3.74
CA SER A 106 -9.78 2.37 -2.99
C SER A 106 -11.00 3.27 -2.80
N ILE A 107 -10.84 4.59 -2.92
CA ILE A 107 -11.97 5.52 -2.84
C ILE A 107 -12.49 5.95 -4.19
N SER A 108 -11.71 5.79 -5.27
CA SER A 108 -12.03 6.28 -6.61
C SER A 108 -13.42 5.88 -7.13
N HIS A 109 -13.91 4.69 -6.75
CA HIS A 109 -15.24 4.19 -7.15
C HIS A 109 -16.39 4.74 -6.29
N LEU A 110 -16.08 5.36 -5.15
CA LEU A 110 -17.03 6.03 -4.26
C LEU A 110 -17.11 7.54 -4.51
N VAL A 111 -16.17 8.12 -5.28
CA VAL A 111 -16.05 9.56 -5.49
C VAL A 111 -17.26 10.08 -6.29
N ASN A 112 -18.12 10.82 -5.60
CA ASN A 112 -19.15 11.67 -6.19
C ASN A 112 -18.45 12.81 -6.96
N PRO A 113 -18.96 13.33 -8.10
CA PRO A 113 -18.40 14.53 -8.75
C PRO A 113 -18.24 15.74 -7.82
N LYS A 114 -18.96 15.80 -6.69
CA LYS A 114 -18.76 16.79 -5.62
C LYS A 114 -17.49 16.59 -4.78
N CYS A 115 -16.97 15.37 -4.73
CA CYS A 115 -15.72 14.98 -4.06
C CYS A 115 -14.49 15.18 -4.97
N SER A 116 -14.47 16.27 -5.73
CA SER A 116 -13.31 16.65 -6.56
C SER A 116 -12.27 17.33 -5.66
N PRO A 117 -11.10 16.72 -5.40
CA PRO A 117 -10.04 17.39 -4.68
C PRO A 117 -9.53 18.56 -5.53
N ASN A 118 -9.64 19.79 -5.00
CA ASN A 118 -9.00 20.96 -5.57
C ASN A 118 -7.87 21.45 -4.64
N GLU A 119 -6.96 22.28 -5.15
CA GLU A 119 -5.81 22.78 -4.37
C GLU A 119 -6.22 23.67 -3.18
N GLY A 120 -7.50 24.07 -3.08
CA GLY A 120 -8.09 24.79 -1.96
C GLY A 120 -8.81 23.92 -0.92
N GLY A 121 -8.80 22.59 -1.09
CA GLY A 121 -9.46 21.62 -0.21
C GLY A 121 -10.47 20.71 -0.93
N VAL A 122 -11.18 19.89 -0.17
CA VAL A 122 -12.33 19.11 -0.66
C VAL A 122 -13.55 19.74 -0.01
N GLY A 123 -14.55 20.16 -0.79
CA GLY A 123 -15.86 20.54 -0.24
C GLY A 123 -16.54 19.33 0.42
N ASP A 124 -17.76 19.51 0.92
CA ASP A 124 -18.53 18.44 1.59
C ASP A 124 -18.56 17.15 0.74
N CYS A 125 -17.74 16.17 1.12
CA CYS A 125 -17.64 14.91 0.41
C CYS A 125 -18.42 13.87 1.20
N ILE A 126 -19.71 13.80 0.88
CA ILE A 126 -20.64 12.88 1.54
C ILE A 126 -20.65 11.55 0.81
N VAL A 127 -20.32 10.49 1.54
CA VAL A 127 -20.39 9.10 1.07
C VAL A 127 -21.23 8.29 2.07
N TYR A 128 -22.26 7.61 1.58
CA TYR A 128 -23.24 6.89 2.43
C TYR A 128 -23.80 7.76 3.57
N GLY A 129 -24.12 9.02 3.28
CA GLY A 129 -24.70 9.98 4.23
C GLY A 129 -23.75 10.54 5.31
N GLY A 130 -22.44 10.29 5.24
CA GLY A 130 -21.46 10.88 6.15
C GLY A 130 -20.30 11.59 5.43
N ASP A 131 -19.73 12.61 6.07
CA ASP A 131 -18.60 13.37 5.53
C ASP A 131 -17.27 12.60 5.68
N VAL A 132 -16.62 12.36 4.54
CA VAL A 132 -15.30 11.72 4.41
C VAL A 132 -14.27 12.63 3.75
N GLY A 133 -14.61 13.91 3.48
CA GLY A 133 -13.80 14.83 2.67
C GLY A 133 -12.42 15.11 3.25
N GLY A 134 -12.33 15.33 4.57
CA GLY A 134 -11.05 15.55 5.24
C GLY A 134 -10.08 14.37 5.09
N ALA A 135 -10.56 13.14 5.32
CA ALA A 135 -9.74 11.93 5.20
C ALA A 135 -9.38 11.64 3.73
N ALA A 136 -10.33 11.82 2.81
CA ALA A 136 -10.09 11.67 1.37
C ALA A 136 -9.02 12.67 0.86
N HIS A 137 -9.04 13.92 1.33
CA HIS A 137 -8.05 14.92 0.97
C HIS A 137 -6.63 14.51 1.38
N GLN A 138 -6.47 14.08 2.63
CA GLN A 138 -5.17 13.64 3.16
C GLN A 138 -4.60 12.48 2.35
N VAL A 139 -5.45 11.54 1.96
CA VAL A 139 -5.07 10.38 1.16
C VAL A 139 -4.66 10.75 -0.26
N VAL A 140 -5.33 11.72 -0.90
CA VAL A 140 -4.89 12.24 -2.20
C VAL A 140 -3.52 12.93 -2.08
N GLY A 141 -3.29 13.66 -0.98
CA GLY A 141 -2.00 14.27 -0.67
C GLY A 141 -0.85 13.27 -0.50
N LEU A 142 -1.11 12.02 -0.06
CA LEU A 142 -0.08 10.97 0.03
C LEU A 142 0.55 10.66 -1.32
N GLY A 143 -0.20 10.80 -2.42
CA GLY A 143 0.32 10.54 -3.76
C GLY A 143 1.57 11.38 -4.06
N TRP A 144 1.67 12.59 -3.49
CA TRP A 144 2.84 13.46 -3.70
C TRP A 144 4.07 12.97 -2.94
N ARG A 145 3.89 12.17 -1.88
CA ARG A 145 4.99 11.55 -1.13
C ARG A 145 5.62 10.34 -1.85
N ILE A 146 5.14 9.94 -3.04
CA ILE A 146 5.84 8.92 -3.84
C ILE A 146 7.28 9.33 -4.17
N LEU A 147 7.54 10.63 -4.30
CA LEU A 147 8.89 11.15 -4.54
C LEU A 147 9.85 10.85 -3.39
N GLU A 148 9.34 10.66 -2.17
CA GLU A 148 10.14 10.26 -1.00
C GLU A 148 10.27 8.73 -0.92
N GLY A 149 9.18 8.00 -1.14
CA GLY A 149 9.12 6.55 -0.99
C GLY A 149 9.79 5.75 -2.10
N ALA A 150 9.62 6.16 -3.37
CA ALA A 150 10.13 5.42 -4.51
C ALA A 150 11.66 5.32 -4.53
N PRO A 151 12.44 6.40 -4.26
CA PRO A 151 13.89 6.30 -4.15
C PRO A 151 14.35 5.33 -3.05
N ILE A 152 13.66 5.29 -1.92
CA ILE A 152 13.98 4.37 -0.81
C ILE A 152 13.77 2.91 -1.26
N ALA A 153 12.63 2.62 -1.88
CA ALA A 153 12.32 1.27 -2.36
C ALA A 153 13.30 0.79 -3.44
N ILE A 154 13.67 1.67 -4.38
CA ILE A 154 14.67 1.40 -5.42
C ILE A 154 16.05 1.18 -4.78
N GLY A 155 16.46 2.05 -3.86
CA GLY A 155 17.75 1.96 -3.18
C GLY A 155 17.94 0.63 -2.45
N ILE A 156 16.94 0.20 -1.69
CA ILE A 156 16.98 -1.08 -0.98
C ILE A 156 17.02 -2.27 -1.95
N PHE A 157 16.24 -2.21 -3.03
CA PHE A 157 16.28 -3.25 -4.06
C PHE A 157 17.67 -3.38 -4.68
N VAL A 158 18.32 -2.26 -5.02
CA VAL A 158 19.67 -2.26 -5.59
C VAL A 158 20.68 -2.86 -4.60
N VAL A 159 20.64 -2.44 -3.34
CA VAL A 159 21.51 -2.99 -2.28
C VAL A 159 21.29 -4.50 -2.14
N TYR A 160 20.03 -4.94 -2.09
CA TYR A 160 19.70 -6.37 -2.02
C TYR A 160 20.21 -7.14 -3.25
N ALA A 161 20.01 -6.61 -4.45
CA ALA A 161 20.46 -7.25 -5.69
C ALA A 161 21.98 -7.42 -5.71
N VAL A 162 22.74 -6.39 -5.32
CA VAL A 162 24.21 -6.47 -5.21
C VAL A 162 24.61 -7.56 -4.21
N VAL A 163 24.03 -7.57 -3.01
CA VAL A 163 24.35 -8.58 -1.99
C VAL A 163 24.01 -9.99 -2.47
N ALA A 164 22.84 -10.19 -3.09
CA ALA A 164 22.42 -11.49 -3.61
C ALA A 164 23.34 -11.99 -4.74
N VAL A 165 23.76 -11.12 -5.66
CA VAL A 165 24.69 -11.48 -6.74
C VAL A 165 26.08 -11.78 -6.20
N VAL A 166 26.61 -10.96 -5.28
CA VAL A 166 27.95 -11.16 -4.70
C VAL A 166 28.01 -12.46 -3.90
N THR A 167 26.96 -12.78 -3.13
CA THR A 167 26.90 -14.02 -2.35
C THR A 167 26.82 -15.26 -3.25
N ASP A 168 26.02 -15.22 -4.32
CA ASP A 168 25.95 -16.32 -5.31
C ASP A 168 27.29 -16.52 -6.04
N LEU A 169 27.94 -15.42 -6.48
CA LEU A 169 29.26 -15.48 -7.12
C LEU A 169 30.34 -16.05 -6.19
N ARG A 170 30.32 -15.68 -4.90
CA ARG A 170 31.25 -16.23 -3.90
C ARG A 170 31.01 -17.72 -3.67
N ALA A 171 29.76 -18.14 -3.54
CA ALA A 171 29.39 -19.55 -3.38
C ALA A 171 29.86 -20.39 -4.59
N ARG A 172 29.64 -19.90 -5.82
CA ARG A 172 30.13 -20.57 -7.04
C ARG A 172 31.66 -20.68 -7.08
N ARG A 173 32.37 -19.59 -6.74
CA ARG A 173 33.84 -19.59 -6.71
C ARG A 173 34.41 -20.54 -5.67
N GLN A 174 33.76 -20.67 -4.51
CA GLN A 174 34.17 -21.61 -3.46
C GLN A 174 33.94 -23.06 -3.89
N ALA A 175 32.79 -23.37 -4.51
CA ALA A 175 32.51 -24.70 -5.04
C ALA A 175 33.50 -25.13 -6.14
N LEU A 176 33.92 -24.19 -7.00
CA LEU A 176 34.95 -24.45 -8.02
C LEU A 176 36.34 -24.69 -7.40
N ARG A 177 36.69 -23.98 -6.31
CA ARG A 177 37.97 -24.15 -5.59
C ARG A 177 38.06 -25.44 -4.80
N SER A 178 36.94 -26.04 -4.37
CA SER A 178 36.95 -27.33 -3.66
C SER A 178 37.09 -28.55 -4.58
N LEU A 179 37.04 -28.34 -5.91
CA LEU A 179 37.11 -29.41 -6.92
C LEU A 179 38.48 -29.53 -7.60
N GLY A 180 39.38 -28.57 -7.40
CA GLY A 180 40.75 -28.57 -7.93
C GLY A 180 41.77 -28.68 -6.82
#